data_AF-A0A9W6RAW4-F1
#
_entry.id   AF-A0A9W6RAW4-F1
#
_cell.length_a   1.000
_cell.length_b   1.000
_cell.length_c   1.000
_cell.angle_alpha   90.00
_cell.angle_beta   90.00
_cell.angle_gamma   90.00
#
_symmetry.space_group_name_H-M   'P 1'
#
loop_
_entity.id
_entity.type
_entity.pdbx_description
1 polymer ?
#
loop_
_entity_poly.entity_id
_entity_poly.type
_entity_poly.pdbx_seq_one_letter_code
_entity_poly.pdbx_strand_id
1 'polypeptide(L)' 'MLSVIETPAQTELIARLKEMRDQAIEHARITQEPARERRRIMERLPAEGFKRAYLARELGVTRQAIPKMMAVGRKDLRA' A
#
# COMPACT_ATOMS: atom_id res chain seq x y z
N MET A 1 -9.86 37.42 -2.13
CA MET A 1 -9.49 36.19 -1.38
C MET A 1 -10.54 36.05 -0.28
N LEU A 2 -11.55 35.21 -0.46
CA LEU A 2 -12.59 35.02 0.55
C LEU A 2 -11.95 34.33 1.75
N SER A 3 -11.71 35.05 2.83
CA SER A 3 -11.41 34.44 4.12
C SER A 3 -12.68 33.71 4.54
N VAL A 4 -12.72 32.39 4.36
CA VAL A 4 -13.76 31.58 4.97
C VAL A 4 -13.60 31.80 6.47
N ILE A 5 -14.52 32.56 7.07
CA ILE A 5 -14.63 32.63 8.52
C ILE A 5 -15.21 31.28 8.90
N GLU A 6 -14.32 30.34 9.21
CA GLU A 6 -14.71 29.01 9.65
C GLU A 6 -15.46 29.15 10.97
N THR A 7 -16.63 28.53 11.06
CA THR A 7 -17.29 28.38 12.34
C THR A 7 -16.44 27.49 13.24
N PRO A 8 -16.53 27.60 14.57
CA PRO A 8 -15.78 26.73 15.48
C PRO A 8 -15.94 25.23 15.17
N ALA A 9 -17.14 24.81 14.75
CA ALA A 9 -17.43 23.44 14.32
C ALA A 9 -16.69 23.05 13.02
N GLN A 10 -16.55 23.96 12.06
CA GLN A 10 -15.77 23.71 10.83
C GLN A 10 -14.28 23.57 11.14
N THR A 11 -13.74 24.41 12.02
CA THR A 11 -12.35 24.31 12.47
C THR A 11 -12.07 22.98 13.18
N GLU A 12 -12.99 22.50 14.03
CA GLU A 12 -12.86 21.20 14.68
C GLU A 12 -12.85 20.04 13.68
N LEU A 13 -13.76 20.07 12.69
CA LEU A 13 -13.80 19.05 11.63
C LEU A 13 -12.52 19.05 10.79
N ILE A 14 -11.97 20.22 10.46
CA ILE A 14 -10.71 20.33 9.72
C ILE A 14 -9.53 19.82 10.54
N ALA A 15 -9.50 20.10 11.85
CA ALA A 15 -8.49 19.55 12.75
C ALA A 15 -8.55 18.01 12.77
N ARG A 16 -9.76 17.43 12.89
CA ARG A 16 -9.94 15.97 12.85
C ARG A 16 -9.54 15.38 11.51
N LEU A 17 -9.85 16.03 10.40
CA LEU A 17 -9.45 15.58 9.06
C LEU A 17 -7.93 15.55 8.89
N LYS A 18 -7.22 16.57 9.40
CA LYS A 18 -5.75 16.61 9.38
C LYS A 18 -5.16 15.44 10.17
N GLU A 19 -5.68 15.18 11.37
CA GLU A 19 -5.25 14.03 12.19
C GLU A 19 -5.46 12.69 11.46
N MET A 20 -6.63 12.48 10.85
CA MET A 20 -6.90 11.27 10.07
C MET A 20 -6.01 11.11 8.86
N ARG A 21 -5.71 12.22 8.16
CA ARG A 21 -4.75 12.22 7.05
C ARG A 21 -3.37 11.78 7.52
N ASP A 22 -2.89 12.33 8.63
CA ASP A 22 -1.55 12.02 9.15
C ASP A 22 -1.46 10.55 9.57
N GLN A 23 -2.49 10.02 10.22
CA GLN A 23 -2.59 8.58 10.53
C GLN A 23 -2.58 7.71 9.27
N ALA A 24 -3.34 8.09 8.24
CA ALA A 24 -3.37 7.34 6.98
C ALA A 24 -1.99 7.34 6.27
N ILE A 25 -1.28 8.47 6.29
CA ILE A 25 0.08 8.58 5.75
C ILE A 25 1.04 7.68 6.53
N GLU A 26 0.97 7.69 7.86
CA GLU A 26 1.85 6.87 8.69
C GLU A 26 1.58 5.38 8.49
N HIS A 27 0.32 4.96 8.43
CA HIS A 27 -0.03 3.57 8.10
C HIS A 27 0.44 3.17 6.70
N ALA A 28 0.33 4.06 5.71
CA ALA A 28 0.89 3.83 4.39
C ALA A 28 2.42 3.67 4.43
N ARG A 29 3.12 4.47 5.24
CA ARG A 29 4.57 4.37 5.43
C ARG A 29 4.96 3.05 6.10
N ILE A 30 4.27 2.66 7.17
CA ILE A 30 4.50 1.40 7.91
C ILE A 30 4.31 0.20 6.99
N THR A 31 3.31 0.23 6.10
CA THR A 31 3.00 -0.90 5.20
C THR A 31 3.90 -0.97 3.97
N GLN A 32 4.63 0.10 3.62
CA GLN A 32 5.54 0.11 2.47
C GLN A 32 6.70 -0.88 2.62
N GLU A 33 7.35 -0.94 3.77
CA GLU A 33 8.51 -1.82 3.99
C GLU A 33 8.13 -3.31 3.88
N PRO A 34 7.09 -3.81 4.58
CA PRO A 34 6.59 -5.17 4.39
C PRO A 34 6.19 -5.46 2.94
N ALA A 35 5.59 -4.50 2.24
CA ALA A 35 5.19 -4.68 0.85
C ALA A 35 6.39 -4.82 -0.10
N ARG A 36 7.46 -4.05 0.12
CA ARG A 36 8.73 -4.15 -0.61
C ARG A 36 9.43 -5.48 -0.33
N GLU A 37 9.49 -5.88 0.93
CA GLU A 37 10.14 -7.12 1.33
C GLU A 37 9.40 -8.35 0.77
N ARG A 38 8.07 -8.34 0.88
CA ARG A 38 7.22 -9.35 0.24
C ARG A 38 7.50 -9.47 -1.26
N ARG A 39 7.65 -8.34 -1.98
CA ARG A 39 8.01 -8.37 -3.40
C ARG A 39 9.35 -9.06 -3.62
N ARG A 40 10.40 -8.66 -2.89
CA ARG A 40 11.75 -9.24 -3.00
C ARG A 40 11.72 -10.76 -2.79
N ILE A 41 11.01 -11.22 -1.77
CA ILE A 41 10.84 -12.66 -1.48
C ILE A 41 10.13 -13.35 -2.65
N MET A 42 8.99 -12.82 -3.10
CA MET A 42 8.21 -13.41 -4.19
C MET A 42 8.95 -13.44 -5.53
N GLU A 43 9.89 -12.54 -5.77
CA GLU A 43 10.76 -12.53 -6.96
C GLU A 43 11.86 -13.59 -6.90
N ARG A 44 12.34 -13.97 -5.70
CA ARG A 44 13.39 -14.98 -5.50
C ARG A 44 12.87 -16.41 -5.52
N LEU A 45 11.70 -16.67 -4.95
CA LEU A 45 11.13 -18.00 -4.80
C LEU A 45 11.05 -18.81 -6.12
N PRO A 46 10.74 -18.23 -7.30
CA PRO A 46 10.78 -18.97 -8.56
C PRO A 46 12.17 -19.52 -8.92
N ALA A 47 13.25 -18.81 -8.59
CA ALA A 47 14.62 -19.27 -8.81
C ALA A 47 14.99 -20.44 -7.89
N GLU A 48 14.31 -20.57 -6.75
CA GLU A 48 14.43 -21.68 -5.80
C GLU A 48 13.50 -22.87 -6.15
N GLY A 49 12.84 -22.83 -7.31
CA GLY A 49 11.99 -23.93 -7.81
C GLY A 49 10.53 -23.87 -7.36
N PHE A 50 10.12 -22.83 -6.62
CA PHE A 50 8.73 -22.69 -6.19
C PHE A 50 7.80 -22.29 -7.35
N LYS A 51 6.76 -23.11 -7.57
CA LYS A 51 5.71 -22.80 -8.55
C LYS A 51 4.78 -21.72 -8.03
N ARG A 52 4.44 -20.72 -8.85
CA ARG A 52 3.47 -19.66 -8.50
C ARG A 52 2.11 -20.19 -8.02
N ALA A 53 1.66 -21.33 -8.55
CA ALA A 53 0.43 -21.99 -8.13
C ALA A 53 0.49 -22.50 -6.69
N TYR A 54 1.66 -23.01 -6.26
CA TYR A 54 1.90 -23.41 -4.89
C TYR A 54 1.90 -22.18 -3.97
N LEU A 55 2.64 -21.13 -4.35
CA LEU A 55 2.71 -19.88 -3.58
C LEU A 55 1.34 -19.23 -3.39
N ALA A 56 0.49 -19.23 -4.42
CA ALA A 56 -0.87 -18.70 -4.31
C ALA A 56 -1.71 -19.47 -3.27
N ARG A 57 -1.63 -20.80 -3.29
CA ARG A 57 -2.33 -21.65 -2.31
C ARG A 57 -1.81 -21.40 -0.89
N GLU A 58 -0.49 -21.36 -0.73
CA GLU A 58 0.16 -21.17 0.57
C GLU A 58 -0.21 -19.82 1.20
N LEU A 59 -0.28 -18.77 0.38
CA LEU A 59 -0.62 -17.41 0.82
C LEU A 59 -2.14 -17.18 0.92
N GLY A 60 -2.98 -18.17 0.62
CA GLY A 60 -4.44 -18.02 0.64
C GLY A 60 -4.97 -17.01 -0.39
N VAL A 61 -4.27 -16.84 -1.52
CA VAL A 61 -4.63 -15.86 -2.57
C VAL A 61 -4.89 -16.54 -3.91
N THR A 62 -5.53 -15.81 -4.84
CA THR A 62 -5.68 -16.28 -6.21
C THR A 62 -4.35 -16.23 -6.96
N ARG A 63 -4.17 -17.07 -7.98
CA ARG A 63 -2.97 -17.03 -8.84
C ARG A 63 -2.75 -15.65 -9.50
N GLN A 64 -3.84 -14.92 -9.76
CA GLN A 64 -3.81 -13.56 -10.32
C GLN A 64 -3.32 -12.50 -9.32
N ALA A 65 -3.35 -12.78 -8.01
CA ALA A 65 -2.82 -11.88 -6.99
C ALA A 65 -1.28 -11.87 -6.99
N ILE A 66 -0.63 -12.98 -7.35
CA ILE A 66 0.84 -13.10 -7.35
C ILE A 66 1.50 -12.02 -8.22
N PRO A 67 1.12 -11.79 -9.50
CA PRO A 67 1.64 -10.67 -10.29
C PRO A 67 1.39 -9.29 -9.68
N LYS A 68 0.24 -9.09 -9.03
CA LYS A 68 -0.12 -7.80 -8.40
C LYS A 68 0.77 -7.52 -7.19
N MET A 69 1.01 -8.52 -6.36
CA MET A 69 1.89 -8.42 -5.19
C MET A 69 3.35 -8.10 -5.59
N MET A 70 3.81 -8.64 -6.73
CA MET A 70 5.14 -8.31 -7.29
C MET A 70 5.19 -6.95 -7.98
N ALA A 71 4.05 -6.38 -8.40
CA ALA A 71 3.99 -5.07 -9.04
C ALA A 71 3.99 -3.90 -8.04
N VAL A 72 3.79 -4.16 -6.75
CA VAL A 72 3.77 -3.11 -5.72
C VAL A 72 5.11 -2.38 -5.69
N GLY A 73 5.07 -1.04 -5.73
CA GLY A 73 6.27 -0.20 -5.74
C GLY A 73 7.08 -0.25 -7.05
N ARG A 74 6.51 -0.77 -8.14
CA ARG A 74 7.02 -0.60 -9.51
C ARG A 74 6.28 0.54 -10.23
N LYS A 75 6.25 1.72 -9.62
CA LYS A 75 6.25 2.97 -10.40
C LYS A 75 7.75 3.19 -10.58
N ASP A 76 8.38 2.60 -11.60
CA ASP A 76 8.57 3.21 -12.92
C ASP A 76 8.68 2.11 -14.01
N LEU A 77 7.74 2.05 -14.95
CA LEU A 77 7.92 1.52 -16.33
C LEU A 77 6.57 1.55 -17.06
N ARG A 78 6.09 2.77 -17.34
CA ARG A 78 5.34 3.18 -18.54
C ARG A 78 4.70 4.55 -18.31
N ALA A 79 5.15 5.48 -19.15
CA ALA A 79 4.51 6.70 -19.65
C ALA A 79 3.88 7.66 -18.63
#